data_AF-A0ABD4ZA39-F1
#
_entry.id   AF-A0ABD4ZA39-F1
#
_cell.length_a   1.000
_cell.length_b   1.000
_cell.length_c   1.000
_cell.angle_alpha   90.00
_cell.angle_beta   90.00
_cell.angle_gamma   90.00
#
_symmetry.space_group_name_H-M   'P 1'
#
loop_
_entity.id
_entity.type
_entity.pdbx_description
1 polymer ?
#
loop_
_entity_poly.entity_id
_entity_poly.type
_entity_poly.pdbx_seq_one_letter_code
_entity_poly.pdbx_strand_id
1 'polypeptide(L)'
;MALKSRDRDKVLRSIARWLAGLEPLFGSNHYFEKYSTAKRAIEKLSPYRGLLICPFCKKRLLRASAFVTHILKVHGKELEELVDIET
;
A
#
# COMPACT_ATOMS: atom_id res chain seq x y z
N MET A 1 -11.44 4.89 -14.49
CA MET A 1 -12.41 5.49 -13.53
C MET A 1 -11.57 6.12 -12.42
N ALA A 2 -11.43 7.46 -12.44
CA ALA A 2 -10.50 8.14 -11.54
C ALA A 2 -10.89 7.94 -10.06
N LEU A 3 -9.90 7.58 -9.23
CA LEU A 3 -10.09 7.45 -7.78
C LEU A 3 -10.51 8.79 -7.18
N LYS A 4 -11.71 8.86 -6.60
CA LYS A 4 -12.14 9.98 -5.76
C LYS A 4 -11.17 10.12 -4.58
N SER A 5 -10.79 11.35 -4.23
CA SER A 5 -9.75 11.65 -3.21
C SER A 5 -10.01 10.99 -1.85
N ARG A 6 -11.28 10.78 -1.49
CA ARG A 6 -11.71 10.17 -0.23
C ARG A 6 -11.56 8.64 -0.19
N ASP A 7 -11.55 7.98 -1.35
CA ASP A 7 -11.29 6.53 -1.45
C ASP A 7 -9.79 6.24 -1.60
N ARG A 8 -9.01 7.24 -2.03
CA ARG A 8 -7.55 7.15 -2.16
C ARG A 8 -6.85 6.85 -0.84
N ASP A 9 -7.13 7.61 0.23
CA ASP A 9 -6.53 7.36 1.56
C ASP A 9 -6.82 5.93 2.05
N LYS A 10 -8.03 5.43 1.79
CA LYS A 10 -8.42 4.06 2.15
C LYS A 10 -7.66 3.00 1.36
N VAL A 11 -7.40 3.24 0.08
CA VAL A 11 -6.57 2.35 -0.76
C VAL A 11 -5.14 2.32 -0.25
N LEU A 12 -4.52 3.50 -0.05
CA LEU A 12 -3.14 3.60 0.46
C LEU A 12 -2.99 2.92 1.82
N ARG A 13 -3.93 3.16 2.74
CA ARG A 13 -3.95 2.52 4.06
C ARG A 13 -4.12 1.00 3.96
N SER A 14 -4.92 0.52 3.02
CA SER A 14 -5.09 -0.92 2.79
C SER A 14 -3.82 -1.55 2.22
N ILE A 15 -3.13 -0.89 1.28
CA ILE A 15 -1.84 -1.37 0.74
C ILE A 15 -0.76 -1.38 1.83
N ALA A 16 -0.66 -0.30 2.62
CA ALA A 16 0.31 -0.21 3.72
C ALA A 16 0.09 -1.31 4.77
N ARG A 17 -1.17 -1.63 5.10
CA ARG A 17 -1.51 -2.75 5.98
C ARG A 17 -1.13 -4.10 5.39
N TRP A 18 -1.47 -4.31 4.13
CA TRP A 18 -1.13 -5.54 3.41
C TRP A 18 0.39 -5.78 3.36
N LEU A 19 1.16 -4.73 3.06
CA LEU A 19 2.63 -4.77 3.10
C LEU A 19 3.17 -5.12 4.49
N ALA A 20 2.53 -4.61 5.54
CA ALA A 20 2.88 -4.95 6.92
C ALA A 20 2.50 -6.40 7.32
N GLY A 21 1.93 -7.19 6.39
CA GLY A 21 1.44 -8.54 6.66
C GLY A 21 0.08 -8.59 7.34
N LEU A 22 -0.61 -7.45 7.50
CA LEU A 22 -1.93 -7.37 8.11
C LEU A 22 -3.03 -7.52 7.05
N GLU A 23 -4.20 -7.97 7.49
CA GLU A 23 -5.38 -7.94 6.66
C GLU A 23 -5.75 -6.49 6.28
N PRO A 24 -6.15 -6.25 5.02
CA PRO A 24 -6.64 -4.94 4.59
C PRO A 24 -7.87 -4.53 5.41
N LEU A 25 -8.06 -3.21 5.61
CA LEU A 25 -9.08 -2.70 6.54
C LEU A 25 -10.52 -2.83 5.99
N PHE A 26 -10.70 -3.07 4.70
CA PHE A 26 -12.00 -3.05 4.03
C PHE A 26 -12.20 -4.26 3.10
N GLY A 27 -13.03 -5.21 3.55
CA GLY A 27 -13.71 -6.21 2.72
C GLY A 27 -12.90 -7.47 2.36
N SER A 28 -13.58 -8.62 2.42
CA SER A 28 -13.08 -9.97 2.10
C SER A 28 -12.68 -10.20 0.63
N ASN A 29 -12.99 -9.24 -0.25
CA ASN A 29 -12.45 -9.16 -1.61
C ASN A 29 -11.47 -8.01 -1.65
N HIS A 30 -10.21 -8.30 -1.96
CA HIS A 30 -9.14 -7.34 -1.83
C HIS A 30 -9.43 -6.11 -2.71
N TYR A 31 -9.57 -4.93 -2.10
CA TYR A 31 -10.01 -3.71 -2.79
C TYR A 31 -9.10 -3.33 -3.99
N PHE A 32 -7.83 -3.74 -3.97
CA PHE A 32 -6.88 -3.59 -5.08
C PHE A 32 -7.19 -4.48 -6.29
N GLU A 33 -8.00 -5.53 -6.17
CA GLU A 33 -8.48 -6.32 -7.32
C GLU A 33 -9.50 -5.54 -8.17
N LYS A 34 -10.19 -4.55 -7.58
CA LYS A 34 -11.11 -3.66 -8.31
C LYS A 34 -10.39 -2.60 -9.14
N TYR A 35 -9.10 -2.35 -8.88
CA TYR A 35 -8.33 -1.32 -9.55
C TYR A 35 -7.10 -1.96 -10.20
N SER A 36 -7.11 -2.06 -11.52
CA SER A 36 -6.01 -2.61 -12.32
C SER A 36 -4.66 -1.98 -12.00
N THR A 37 -4.62 -0.70 -11.65
CA THR A 37 -3.40 0.01 -11.24
C THR A 37 -2.88 -0.42 -9.87
N ALA A 38 -3.77 -0.62 -8.89
CA ALA A 38 -3.41 -1.12 -7.57
C ALA A 38 -2.89 -2.56 -7.61
N LYS A 39 -3.38 -3.39 -8.54
CA LYS A 39 -2.88 -4.76 -8.75
C LYS A 39 -1.38 -4.78 -9.13
N ARG A 40 -0.96 -3.93 -10.07
CA ARG A 40 0.45 -3.85 -10.51
C ARG A 40 1.35 -3.29 -9.40
N ALA A 41 0.84 -2.34 -8.62
CA ALA A 41 1.52 -1.86 -7.42
C ALA A 41 1.77 -3.00 -6.43
N ILE A 42 0.74 -3.82 -6.17
CA ILE A 42 0.81 -4.99 -5.29
C ILE A 42 1.81 -6.03 -5.81
N GLU A 43 1.87 -6.31 -7.12
CA GLU A 43 2.86 -7.23 -7.69
C GLU A 43 4.29 -6.76 -7.42
N LYS A 44 4.59 -5.48 -7.67
CA LYS A 44 5.91 -4.89 -7.37
C LYS A 44 6.25 -4.92 -5.88
N LEU A 45 5.25 -4.72 -5.03
CA LEU A 45 5.39 -4.63 -3.59
C LEU A 45 5.32 -6.00 -2.88
N SER A 46 4.87 -7.05 -3.58
CA SER A 46 4.71 -8.41 -3.06
C SER A 46 5.95 -9.01 -2.41
N PRO A 47 7.20 -8.76 -2.89
CA PRO A 47 8.39 -9.30 -2.25
C PRO A 47 8.63 -8.72 -0.84
N TYR A 48 8.06 -7.55 -0.54
CA TYR A 48 8.22 -6.85 0.74
C TYR A 48 7.14 -7.20 1.76
N ARG A 49 6.14 -7.99 1.36
CA ARG A 49 5.00 -8.32 2.21
C ARG A 49 5.45 -9.09 3.46
N GLY A 50 5.07 -8.59 4.63
CA GLY A 50 5.37 -9.22 5.93
C GLY A 50 6.84 -9.11 6.38
N LEU A 51 7.74 -8.58 5.55
CA LEU A 51 9.15 -8.41 5.91
C LEU A 51 9.39 -7.25 6.87
N LEU A 52 8.42 -6.32 6.97
CA LEU A 52 8.55 -5.06 7.69
C LEU A 52 9.78 -4.23 7.26
N ILE A 53 10.21 -4.40 6.00
CA ILE A 53 11.25 -3.61 5.36
C ILE A 53 10.57 -2.69 4.36
N CYS A 54 10.77 -1.38 4.52
CA CYS A 54 10.13 -0.40 3.66
C CYS A 54 10.67 -0.54 2.22
N PRO A 55 9.80 -0.70 1.20
CA PRO A 55 10.25 -0.87 -0.18
C PRO A 55 10.87 0.40 -0.78
N PHE A 56 10.58 1.57 -0.21
CA PHE A 56 11.04 2.88 -0.71
C PHE A 56 12.40 3.27 -0.13
N CYS A 57 12.53 3.25 1.20
CA CYS A 57 13.78 3.67 1.89
C CYS A 57 14.59 2.50 2.49
N LYS A 58 14.15 1.25 2.30
CA LYS A 58 14.79 0.03 2.85
C LYS A 58 14.92 0.01 4.38
N LYS A 59 14.22 0.91 5.08
CA LYS A 59 14.19 0.95 6.54
C LYS A 59 13.44 -0.25 7.10
N ARG A 60 14.07 -0.99 8.01
CA ARG A 60 13.42 -2.06 8.77
C ARG A 60 12.67 -1.48 9.96
N LEU A 61 11.41 -1.90 10.13
CA LEU A 61 10.58 -1.56 11.28
C LEU A 61 10.30 -2.82 12.10
N LEU A 62 10.15 -2.65 13.41
CA LEU A 62 9.96 -3.77 14.34
C LEU A 62 8.48 -4.13 14.57
N ARG A 63 7.55 -3.28 14.15
CA ARG A 63 6.11 -3.45 14.39
C ARG A 63 5.32 -3.09 13.14
N ALA A 64 4.27 -3.87 12.87
CA ALA A 64 3.36 -3.61 11.75
C ALA A 64 2.68 -2.23 11.83
N SER A 65 2.26 -1.78 13.03
CA SER A 65 1.64 -0.46 13.20
C SER A 65 2.59 0.70 12.91
N ALA A 66 3.86 0.57 13.32
CA ALA A 66 4.91 1.54 13.00
C ALA A 66 5.19 1.54 11.49
N PHE A 67 5.20 0.37 10.85
CA PHE A 67 5.39 0.22 9.42
C PHE A 67 4.28 0.90 8.61
N VAL A 68 3.02 0.66 8.96
CA VAL A 68 1.86 1.30 8.31
C VAL A 68 1.95 2.82 8.42
N THR A 69 2.26 3.33 9.62
CA THR A 69 2.41 4.77 9.86
C THR A 69 3.57 5.36 9.07
N HIS A 70 4.68 4.64 8.99
CA HIS A 70 5.85 5.04 8.23
C HIS A 70 5.55 5.17 6.74
N ILE A 71 4.93 4.18 6.11
CA ILE A 71 4.56 4.26 4.69
C ILE A 71 3.62 5.43 4.45
N LEU A 72 2.55 5.58 5.23
CA LEU A 72 1.56 6.62 4.97
C LEU A 72 2.10 8.04 5.19
N LYS A 73 2.91 8.27 6.22
CA LYS A 73 3.41 9.61 6.55
C LYS A 73 4.66 10.01 5.78
N VAL A 74 5.54 9.05 5.48
CA VAL A 74 6.84 9.33 4.84
C VAL A 74 6.79 9.07 3.34
N HIS A 75 6.12 8.01 2.93
CA HIS A 75 6.08 7.53 1.54
C HIS A 75 4.66 7.58 0.95
N GLY A 76 3.77 8.42 1.51
CA GLY A 76 2.39 8.54 1.03
C GLY A 76 2.33 8.92 -0.44
N LYS A 77 3.11 9.95 -0.83
CA LYS A 77 3.21 10.42 -2.22
C LYS A 77 3.83 9.38 -3.15
N GLU A 78 4.92 8.75 -2.77
CA GLU A 78 5.57 7.71 -3.58
C GLU A 78 4.64 6.52 -3.80
N LEU A 79 3.86 6.14 -2.78
CA LEU A 79 2.86 5.10 -2.88
C LEU A 79 1.68 5.52 -3.78
N GLU A 80 1.26 6.80 -3.71
CA GLU A 80 0.27 7.35 -4.63
C GLU A 80 0.75 7.30 -6.07
N GLU A 81 1.94 7.82 -6.36
CA GLU A 81 2.55 7.76 -7.68
C GLU A 81 2.64 6.33 -8.20
N LEU A 82 3.03 5.38 -7.34
CA LEU A 82 3.13 3.98 -7.72
C LEU A 82 1.77 3.34 -8.09
N VAL A 83 0.66 3.85 -7.52
CA VAL A 83 -0.71 3.45 -7.83
C VAL A 83 -1.31 4.23 -9.01
N ASP A 84 -0.83 5.44 -9.30
CA ASP A 84 -1.30 6.29 -10.41
C ASP A 84 -0.50 6.11 -11.71
N ILE A 85 0.61 5.36 -11.73
CA ILE A 85 1.35 5.06 -12.98
C ILE A 85 0.50 4.17 -13.91
N GLU A 86 -0.30 4.82 -14.75
CA GLU A 86 -0.78 4.34 -16.04
C GLU A 86 0.33 4.53 -17.07
N THR A 87 1.18 3.52 -17.25
CA THR A 87 2.06 3.42 -18.44
C THR A 87 2.31 1.98 -18.82
#